data_AF-A0A5C7FQ55-F1
#
_entry.id   AF-A0A5C7FQ55-F1
#
_cell.length_a   1.000
_cell.length_b   1.000
_cell.length_c   1.000
_cell.angle_alpha   90.00
_cell.angle_beta   90.00
_cell.angle_gamma   90.00
#
_symmetry.space_group_name_H-M   'P 1'
#
loop_
_entity.id
_entity.type
_entity.pdbx_description
1 polymer ?
#
loop_
_entity_poly.entity_id
_entity_poly.type
_entity_poly.pdbx_seq_one_letter_code
_entity_poly.pdbx_strand_id
1 'polypeptide(L)'
;MLYTLHSLSEGNPMLPSYVENANDLWDRIWKEAENGQPLPLLLTRAQGEFVLNCGGKIIGREIMAWSGFAYLYPLYGFTEETTLMAGELLEAFRQSDCSSKVKLYVEKAAALYDITELSPL
;
A
#
# COMPACT_ATOMS: atom_id res chain seq x y z
N MET A 1 8.73 -1.34 7.08
CA MET A 1 9.52 -1.83 5.94
C MET A 1 10.86 -2.39 6.41
N LEU A 2 10.89 -3.08 7.57
CA LEU A 2 12.15 -3.61 8.11
C LEU A 2 12.60 -4.85 7.35
N TYR A 3 11.66 -5.75 7.04
CA TYR A 3 11.96 -7.01 6.37
C TYR A 3 12.31 -6.78 4.90
N THR A 4 11.63 -5.86 4.24
CA THR A 4 11.96 -5.48 2.87
C THR A 4 13.37 -4.85 2.78
N LEU A 5 13.73 -3.97 3.71
CA LEU A 5 15.08 -3.39 3.76
C LEU A 5 16.15 -4.42 4.10
N HIS A 6 15.86 -5.34 5.03
CA HIS A 6 16.79 -6.43 5.33
C HIS A 6 17.01 -7.33 4.10
N SER A 7 15.93 -7.71 3.41
CA SER A 7 16.01 -8.48 2.18
C SER A 7 16.80 -7.75 1.08
N LEU A 8 16.72 -6.41 1.01
CA LEU A 8 17.56 -5.61 0.11
C LEU A 8 19.03 -5.68 0.52
N SER A 9 19.33 -5.56 1.81
CA SER A 9 20.71 -5.60 2.32
C SER A 9 21.40 -6.95 2.10
N GLU A 10 20.62 -8.03 2.05
CA GLU A 10 21.11 -9.38 1.71
C GLU A 10 21.28 -9.59 0.19
N GLY A 11 20.99 -8.57 -0.62
CA GLY A 11 21.13 -8.64 -2.07
C GLY A 11 20.08 -9.52 -2.74
N ASN A 12 18.86 -9.63 -2.18
CA ASN A 12 17.81 -10.45 -2.77
C ASN A 12 17.48 -9.97 -4.20
N PRO A 13 17.81 -10.76 -5.25
CA PRO A 13 17.64 -10.34 -6.63
C PRO A 13 16.17 -10.27 -7.06
N MET A 14 15.25 -10.86 -6.30
CA MET A 14 13.81 -10.84 -6.60
C MET A 14 13.12 -9.56 -6.13
N LEU A 15 13.75 -8.80 -5.23
CA LEU A 15 13.09 -7.63 -4.63
C LEU A 15 12.60 -6.59 -5.65
N PRO A 16 13.37 -6.25 -6.71
CA PRO A 16 12.86 -5.37 -7.77
C PRO A 16 11.56 -5.88 -8.41
N SER A 17 11.47 -7.18 -8.71
CA SER A 17 10.26 -7.78 -9.28
C SER A 17 9.07 -7.74 -8.33
N TYR A 18 9.29 -7.86 -7.02
CA TYR A 18 8.22 -7.73 -6.02
C TYR A 18 7.63 -6.32 -5.97
N VAL A 19 8.48 -5.31 -6.17
CA VAL A 19 8.06 -3.90 -6.21
C VAL A 19 7.35 -3.59 -7.53
N GLU A 20 7.83 -4.12 -8.66
CA GLU A 20 7.15 -4.01 -9.96
C GLU A 20 5.74 -4.63 -9.91
N ASN A 21 5.62 -5.87 -9.41
CA ASN A 21 4.33 -6.54 -9.21
C ASN A 21 3.39 -5.72 -8.29
N ALA A 22 3.94 -5.00 -7.32
CA ALA A 22 3.15 -4.17 -6.43
C ALA A 22 2.56 -2.96 -7.16
N ASN A 23 3.30 -2.36 -8.09
CA ASN A 23 2.78 -1.26 -8.91
C ASN A 23 1.65 -1.75 -9.82
N ASP A 24 1.82 -2.90 -10.47
CA ASP A 24 0.78 -3.51 -11.29
C ASP A 24 -0.50 -3.83 -10.49
N LEU A 25 -0.33 -4.26 -9.24
CA LEU A 25 -1.46 -4.49 -8.33
C LEU A 25 -2.17 -3.18 -7.98
N TRP A 26 -1.43 -2.12 -7.69
CA TRP A 26 -2.01 -0.81 -7.37
C TRP A 26 -2.73 -0.20 -8.56
N ASP A 27 -2.18 -0.30 -9.78
CA ASP A 27 -2.86 0.12 -11.00
C ASP A 27 -4.23 -0.57 -11.14
N ARG A 28 -4.30 -1.89 -10.89
CA ARG A 28 -5.56 -2.64 -10.94
C ARG A 28 -6.54 -2.19 -9.86
N ILE A 29 -6.07 -2.03 -8.62
CA ILE A 29 -6.92 -1.63 -7.50
C ILE A 29 -7.56 -0.26 -7.75
N TRP A 30 -6.77 0.74 -8.15
CA TRP A 30 -7.29 2.08 -8.41
C TRP A 30 -8.24 2.10 -9.60
N LYS A 31 -7.90 1.40 -10.68
CA LYS A 31 -8.80 1.25 -11.83
C LYS A 31 -10.13 0.60 -11.46
N GLU A 32 -10.13 -0.43 -10.63
CA GLU A 32 -11.39 -1.06 -10.16
C GLU A 32 -12.19 -0.12 -9.24
N ALA A 33 -11.51 0.65 -8.39
CA ALA A 33 -12.14 1.67 -7.55
C ALA A 33 -12.80 2.78 -8.37
N GLU A 34 -12.13 3.29 -9.41
CA GLU A 34 -12.69 4.25 -10.37
C GLU A 34 -13.92 3.71 -11.09
N ASN A 35 -13.98 2.39 -11.30
CA ASN A 35 -15.15 1.69 -11.86
C ASN A 35 -16.24 1.40 -10.80
N GLY A 36 -16.16 2.00 -9.62
CA GLY A 36 -17.18 1.97 -8.57
C GLY A 36 -17.07 0.80 -7.60
N GLN A 37 -15.99 0.01 -7.63
CA GLN A 37 -15.78 -1.02 -6.61
C GLN A 37 -15.31 -0.39 -5.28
N PRO A 38 -15.85 -0.81 -4.12
CA PRO A 38 -15.42 -0.26 -2.84
C PRO A 38 -13.97 -0.59 -2.52
N LEU A 39 -13.14 0.43 -2.30
CA LEU A 39 -11.71 0.27 -2.02
C LEU A 39 -11.41 -0.68 -0.83
N PRO A 40 -12.13 -0.65 0.32
CA PRO A 40 -11.89 -1.60 1.42
C PRO A 40 -12.01 -3.08 1.01
N LEU A 41 -12.97 -3.38 0.11
CA LEU A 41 -13.20 -4.73 -0.41
C LEU A 41 -12.08 -5.16 -1.36
N LEU A 42 -11.64 -4.24 -2.23
CA LEU A 42 -10.51 -4.48 -3.14
C LEU A 42 -9.23 -4.77 -2.35
N LEU A 43 -8.92 -3.95 -1.34
CA LEU A 43 -7.74 -4.14 -0.49
C LEU A 43 -7.76 -5.49 0.23
N THR A 44 -8.92 -5.89 0.75
CA THR A 44 -9.10 -7.20 1.41
C THR A 44 -8.73 -8.36 0.50
N ARG A 45 -9.20 -8.33 -0.75
CA ARG A 45 -8.90 -9.36 -1.77
C ARG A 45 -7.44 -9.32 -2.19
N ALA A 46 -6.93 -8.12 -2.46
CA ALA A 46 -5.58 -7.89 -2.95
C ALA A 46 -4.49 -8.35 -1.97
N GLN A 47 -4.75 -8.38 -0.65
CA GLN A 47 -3.76 -8.86 0.32
C GLN A 47 -3.22 -10.26 -0.05
N GLY A 48 -4.06 -11.15 -0.57
CA GLY A 48 -3.64 -12.48 -1.02
C GLY A 48 -2.64 -12.40 -2.18
N GLU A 49 -2.91 -11.52 -3.15
CA GLU A 49 -2.03 -11.31 -4.31
C GLU A 49 -0.70 -10.67 -3.91
N PHE A 50 -0.70 -9.68 -3.02
CA PHE A 50 0.56 -9.11 -2.50
C PHE A 50 1.39 -10.16 -1.76
N VAL A 51 0.75 -11.01 -0.95
CA VAL A 51 1.46 -12.09 -0.25
C VAL A 51 2.03 -13.11 -1.24
N LEU A 52 1.30 -13.43 -2.31
CA LEU A 52 1.74 -14.41 -3.29
C LEU A 52 2.85 -13.86 -4.20
N ASN A 53 2.72 -12.61 -4.65
CA ASN A 53 3.52 -12.05 -5.74
C ASN A 53 4.61 -11.07 -5.29
N CYS A 54 4.58 -10.61 -4.03
CA CYS A 54 5.49 -9.58 -3.51
C CYS A 54 6.35 -10.07 -2.34
N GLY A 55 6.79 -11.33 -2.35
CA GLY A 55 7.78 -11.82 -1.37
C GLY A 55 7.19 -12.50 -0.12
N GLY A 56 5.99 -13.07 -0.22
CA GLY A 56 5.44 -13.92 0.84
C GLY A 56 4.73 -13.16 1.95
N LYS A 57 4.39 -13.87 3.01
CA LYS A 57 3.51 -13.37 4.09
C LYS A 57 4.07 -12.13 4.80
N ILE A 58 5.39 -12.02 4.95
CA ILE A 58 6.00 -10.92 5.70
C ILE A 58 6.31 -9.74 4.77
N ILE A 59 7.16 -9.96 3.76
CA ILE A 59 7.58 -8.90 2.82
C ILE A 59 6.38 -8.40 2.00
N GLY A 60 5.51 -9.28 1.50
CA GLY A 60 4.35 -8.88 0.71
C GLY A 60 3.38 -7.98 1.47
N ARG A 61 3.21 -8.19 2.77
CA ARG A 61 2.39 -7.30 3.62
C ARG A 61 3.05 -5.95 3.87
N GLU A 62 4.38 -5.92 4.03
CA GLU A 62 5.09 -4.65 4.09
C GLU A 62 4.99 -3.94 2.74
N ILE A 63 5.30 -4.60 1.63
CA ILE A 63 5.22 -4.03 0.29
C ILE A 63 3.82 -3.47 0.04
N MET A 64 2.75 -4.23 0.26
CA MET A 64 1.37 -3.72 0.14
C MET A 64 1.19 -2.39 0.86
N ALA A 65 1.49 -2.33 2.15
CA ALA A 65 1.25 -1.13 2.94
C ALA A 65 2.12 0.06 2.49
N TRP A 66 3.42 -0.15 2.28
CA TRP A 66 4.36 0.93 1.99
C TRP A 66 4.26 1.39 0.53
N SER A 67 4.08 0.48 -0.41
CA SER A 67 4.00 0.83 -1.83
C SER A 67 2.69 1.52 -2.19
N GLY A 68 1.61 1.34 -1.43
CA GLY A 68 0.34 2.06 -1.69
C GLY A 68 0.49 3.58 -1.56
N PHE A 69 1.16 4.04 -0.50
CA PHE A 69 1.45 5.47 -0.34
C PHE A 69 2.56 5.94 -1.28
N ALA A 70 3.59 5.11 -1.50
CA ALA A 70 4.66 5.46 -2.45
C ALA A 70 4.15 5.60 -3.88
N TYR A 71 3.17 4.78 -4.29
CA TYR A 71 2.50 4.84 -5.59
C TYR A 71 1.79 6.18 -5.80
N LEU A 72 1.14 6.70 -4.74
CA LEU A 72 0.48 8.00 -4.77
C LEU A 72 1.45 9.19 -4.61
N TYR A 73 2.71 8.94 -4.25
CA TYR A 73 3.68 9.99 -3.93
C TYR A 73 4.38 10.48 -5.21
N PRO A 74 4.04 11.68 -5.72
CA PRO A 74 4.72 12.25 -6.87
C PRO A 74 6.18 12.56 -6.54
N LEU A 75 7.01 12.73 -7.59
CA LEU A 75 8.44 13.04 -7.44
C LEU A 75 8.71 14.29 -6.55
N TYR A 76 7.75 15.21 -6.46
CA TYR A 76 7.85 16.46 -5.70
C TYR A 76 7.03 16.49 -4.39
N GLY A 77 6.52 15.33 -3.96
CA GLY A 77 5.65 15.23 -2.79
C GLY A 77 4.16 15.35 -3.13
N PHE A 78 3.30 15.08 -2.14
CA PHE A 78 1.86 15.05 -2.36
C PHE A 78 1.33 16.42 -2.81
N THR A 79 0.48 16.36 -3.83
CA THR A 79 -0.47 17.41 -4.18
C THR A 79 -1.69 17.33 -3.25
N GLU A 80 -2.57 18.33 -3.29
CA GLU A 80 -3.85 18.29 -2.56
C GLU A 80 -4.69 17.06 -2.94
N GLU A 81 -4.78 16.76 -4.24
CA GLU A 81 -5.48 15.58 -4.77
C GLU A 81 -4.87 14.26 -4.25
N THR A 82 -3.56 14.10 -4.36
CA THR A 82 -2.90 12.87 -3.92
C THR A 82 -2.86 12.73 -2.39
N THR A 83 -2.94 13.84 -1.65
CA THR A 83 -3.16 13.84 -0.19
C THR A 83 -4.54 13.30 0.15
N LEU A 84 -5.58 13.75 -0.57
CA LEU A 84 -6.95 13.24 -0.39
C LEU A 84 -7.01 11.74 -0.69
N MET A 85 -6.45 11.30 -1.82
CA MET A 85 -6.38 9.88 -2.17
C MET A 85 -5.61 9.05 -1.13
N ALA A 86 -4.52 9.60 -0.56
CA ALA A 86 -3.78 8.92 0.49
C ALA A 86 -4.58 8.81 1.80
N GLY A 87 -5.38 9.83 2.12
CA GLY A 87 -6.33 9.79 3.23
C GLY A 87 -7.44 8.75 3.02
N GLU A 88 -8.01 8.69 1.81
CA GLU A 88 -8.99 7.66 1.41
C GLU A 88 -8.39 6.26 1.48
N LEU A 89 -7.13 6.09 1.06
CA LEU A 89 -6.42 4.82 1.16
C LEU A 89 -6.24 4.38 2.62
N LEU A 90 -5.82 5.30 3.50
CA LEU A 90 -5.68 5.02 4.93
C LEU A 90 -7.01 4.57 5.54
N GLU A 91 -8.09 5.31 5.28
CA GLU A 91 -9.41 4.99 5.79
C GLU A 91 -9.95 3.67 5.21
N ALA A 92 -9.72 3.42 3.93
CA ALA A 92 -10.11 2.16 3.30
C ALA A 92 -9.40 0.95 3.93
N PHE A 93 -8.12 1.08 4.29
CA PHE A 93 -7.41 0.04 5.02
C PHE A 93 -7.97 -0.17 6.42
N ARG A 94 -8.39 0.88 7.13
CA ARG A 94 -9.02 0.76 8.45
C ARG A 94 -10.32 -0.02 8.38
N GLN A 95 -11.12 0.23 7.35
CA GLN A 95 -12.40 -0.45 7.08
C GLN A 95 -12.26 -1.84 6.46
N SER A 96 -11.12 -2.15 5.82
CA SER A 96 -10.88 -3.46 5.17
C SER A 96 -10.79 -4.62 6.18
N ASP A 97 -10.96 -5.86 5.71
CA ASP A 97 -10.67 -7.08 6.48
C ASP A 97 -9.21 -7.52 6.36
N CYS A 98 -8.31 -6.63 5.93
CA CYS A 98 -6.88 -6.89 5.93
C CYS A 98 -6.37 -7.24 7.33
N SER A 99 -5.33 -8.06 7.37
CA SER A 99 -4.73 -8.50 8.63
C SER A 99 -4.23 -7.33 9.46
N SER A 100 -4.28 -7.47 10.79
CA SER A 100 -3.79 -6.47 11.73
C SER A 100 -2.34 -6.04 11.48
N LYS A 101 -1.51 -6.94 10.93
CA LYS A 101 -0.13 -6.61 10.51
C LYS A 101 -0.09 -5.66 9.32
N VAL A 102 -0.94 -5.85 8.31
CA VAL A 102 -1.06 -4.91 7.18
C VAL A 102 -1.51 -3.55 7.70
N LYS A 103 -2.60 -3.51 8.49
CA LYS A 103 -3.09 -2.25 9.07
C LYS A 103 -2.01 -1.53 9.89
N LEU A 104 -1.25 -2.25 10.71
CA LEU A 104 -0.12 -1.68 11.45
C LEU A 104 0.96 -1.08 10.52
N TYR A 105 1.27 -1.73 9.40
CA TYR A 105 2.23 -1.18 8.44
C TYR A 105 1.68 0.03 7.68
N VAL A 106 0.38 0.04 7.40
CA VAL A 106 -0.32 1.17 6.77
C VAL A 106 -0.25 2.39 7.66
N GLU A 107 -0.58 2.27 8.95
CA GLU A 107 -0.49 3.40 9.91
C GLU A 107 0.95 3.95 9.98
N LYS A 108 1.96 3.06 9.94
CA LYS A 108 3.37 3.47 9.91
C LYS A 108 3.76 4.16 8.61
N ALA A 109 3.24 3.70 7.48
CA ALA A 109 3.49 4.30 6.17
C ALA A 109 2.83 5.68 6.08
N ALA A 110 1.53 5.77 6.41
CA ALA A 110 0.79 7.02 6.47
C ALA A 110 1.49 8.06 7.34
N ALA A 111 1.94 7.67 8.54
CA ALA A 111 2.67 8.55 9.44
C ALA A 111 4.03 9.03 8.87
N LEU A 112 4.74 8.21 8.07
CA LEU A 112 5.98 8.66 7.42
C LEU A 112 5.71 9.75 6.37
N TYR A 113 4.55 9.65 5.75
CA TYR A 113 4.09 10.50 4.67
C TYR A 113 3.26 11.70 5.16
N ASP A 114 3.22 11.94 6.47
CA ASP A 114 2.41 12.96 7.15
C ASP A 114 0.90 12.89 6.83
N ILE A 115 0.42 11.72 6.40
CA ILE A 115 -0.99 11.44 6.18
C ILE A 115 -1.60 11.08 7.54
N THR A 116 -2.16 12.10 8.18
CA THR A 116 -2.97 11.95 9.39
C THR A 116 -4.44 12.06 9.03
N GLU A 117 -5.32 11.52 9.88
CA GLU A 117 -6.77 11.39 9.63
C GLU A 117 -7.36 12.57 8.84
N LEU A 118 -8.18 12.26 7.82
CA LEU A 118 -8.97 13.28 7.13
C LEU A 118 -9.77 14.04 8.18
N SER A 119 -9.38 15.28 8.47
CA SER A 119 -10.28 16.22 9.13
C SER A 119 -11.50 16.34 8.22
N PRO A 120 -12.70 15.99 8.69
CA PRO A 120 -13.90 16.23 7.91
C PRO A 120 -14.00 17.75 7.70
N LEU A 121 -13.88 18.18 6.45
CA LEU A 121 -14.30 19.52 6.02
C LEU A 121 -15.83 19.61 6.06
#